data_AF-X0UGQ7-F1
#
_entry.id   AF-X0UGQ7-F1
#
_cell.length_a   1.000
_cell.length_b   1.000
_cell.length_c   1.000
_cell.angle_alpha   90.00
_cell.angle_beta   90.00
_cell.angle_gamma   90.00
#
_symmetry.space_group_name_H-M   'P 1'
#
loop_
_entity.id
_entity.type
_entity.pdbx_description
1 polymer ?
#
loop_
_entity_poly.entity_id
_entity_poly.type
_entity_poly.pdbx_seq_one_letter_code
_entity_poly.pdbx_strand_id
1 'polypeptide(L)'
;AELRRLNRGEHRVIYISNKGVKVTVRQTGKFSEDDYVVGLIKKDEKEFHPTYIRLLFDLYIKRESNEENSKKLFGVLEEIYDGKGPELHIQELRKINFPMQLDEAEVNCHVAQLLMIEQDFNFGPGAPKRSKLDPPREYLMRFIRWIAAGDTQIDRIIFAAAGRKYPAPRKYSTPIRYE
;
A
#
# COMPACT_ATOMS: atom_id res chain seq x y z
N ALA A 1 -7.39 -15.37 1.91
CA ALA A 1 -7.61 -16.62 2.66
C ALA A 1 -6.33 -17.11 3.36
N GLU A 2 -5.17 -17.03 2.70
CA GLU A 2 -3.90 -17.55 3.25
C GLU A 2 -3.36 -16.78 4.46
N LEU A 3 -3.46 -15.44 4.46
CA LEU A 3 -2.98 -14.60 5.57
C LEU A 3 -3.75 -14.82 6.89
N ARG A 4 -5.02 -15.25 6.82
CA ARG A 4 -5.82 -15.60 8.01
C ARG A 4 -5.40 -16.93 8.66
N ARG A 5 -4.56 -17.70 7.99
CA ARG A 5 -4.08 -19.02 8.47
C ARG A 5 -2.68 -18.93 9.10
N LEU A 6 -2.18 -17.73 9.33
CA LEU A 6 -0.90 -17.53 10.01
C LEU A 6 -1.08 -17.83 11.50
N ASN A 7 -0.18 -18.66 12.04
CA ASN A 7 -0.10 -18.89 13.47
C ASN A 7 0.42 -17.63 14.18
N ARG A 8 0.16 -17.51 15.48
CA ARG A 8 0.62 -16.35 16.24
C ARG A 8 2.14 -16.22 16.22
N GLY A 9 2.65 -15.06 15.81
CA GLY A 9 4.08 -14.81 15.66
C GLY A 9 4.72 -15.39 14.39
N GLU A 10 3.95 -16.11 13.56
CA GLU A 10 4.46 -16.69 12.32
C GLU A 10 4.93 -15.59 11.36
N HIS A 11 6.14 -15.77 10.84
CA HIS A 11 6.79 -14.89 9.87
C HIS A 11 6.87 -15.60 8.53
N ARG A 12 6.43 -14.94 7.45
CA ARG A 12 6.49 -15.48 6.09
C ARG A 12 6.97 -14.43 5.11
N VAL A 13 7.70 -14.90 4.11
CA VAL A 13 7.96 -14.16 2.87
C VAL A 13 6.76 -14.33 1.97
N ILE A 14 6.12 -13.23 1.59
CA ILE A 14 4.98 -13.19 0.67
C ILE A 14 5.46 -13.02 -0.77
N TYR A 15 6.51 -12.23 -0.97
CA TYR A 15 7.01 -11.90 -2.29
C TYR A 15 8.52 -11.65 -2.30
N ILE A 16 9.17 -11.93 -3.44
CA ILE A 16 10.57 -11.61 -3.70
C ILE A 16 10.68 -10.90 -5.06
N SER A 17 11.19 -9.67 -5.06
CA SER A 17 11.40 -8.86 -6.27
C SER A 17 12.53 -9.44 -7.14
N ASN A 18 12.59 -9.01 -8.40
CA ASN A 18 13.70 -9.41 -9.29
C ASN A 18 15.08 -8.90 -8.80
N LYS A 19 15.12 -7.88 -7.93
CA LYS A 19 16.34 -7.39 -7.27
C LYS A 19 16.57 -8.03 -5.89
N GLY A 20 15.76 -9.01 -5.51
CA GLY A 20 15.89 -9.75 -4.26
C GLY A 20 15.30 -9.06 -3.03
N VAL A 21 14.51 -7.98 -3.21
CA VAL A 21 13.76 -7.36 -2.10
C VAL A 21 12.65 -8.31 -1.67
N LYS A 22 12.60 -8.63 -0.38
CA LYS A 22 11.56 -9.51 0.17
C LYS A 22 10.47 -8.68 0.83
N VAL A 23 9.21 -8.97 0.50
CA VAL A 23 8.05 -8.48 1.22
C VAL A 23 7.60 -9.58 2.16
N THR A 24 7.46 -9.25 3.44
CA THR A 24 7.17 -10.20 4.51
C THR A 24 5.92 -9.79 5.26
N VAL A 25 5.35 -10.76 5.97
CA VAL A 25 4.34 -10.53 7.00
C VAL A 25 4.75 -11.26 8.27
N ARG A 26 4.40 -10.69 9.41
CA ARG A 26 4.46 -11.37 10.70
C ARG A 26 3.15 -11.21 11.42
N GLN A 27 2.49 -12.31 11.77
CA GLN A 27 1.29 -12.27 12.59
C GLN A 27 1.64 -11.67 13.95
N THR A 28 0.85 -10.71 14.43
CA THR A 28 1.05 -10.07 15.73
C THR A 28 -0.11 -10.31 16.69
N GLY A 29 -1.34 -10.45 16.18
CA GLY A 29 -2.52 -10.58 17.01
C GLY A 29 -2.79 -9.35 17.90
N LYS A 30 -2.28 -8.17 17.53
CA LYS A 30 -2.26 -6.99 18.40
C LYS A 30 -3.59 -6.24 18.36
N PHE A 31 -4.20 -6.09 17.19
CA PHE A 31 -5.48 -5.40 17.00
C PHE A 31 -6.66 -6.36 16.77
N SER A 32 -6.42 -7.48 16.11
CA SER A 32 -7.37 -8.56 15.85
C SER A 32 -6.64 -9.91 15.78
N GLU A 33 -7.35 -11.03 15.74
CA GLU A 33 -6.74 -12.36 15.62
C GLU A 33 -5.97 -12.54 14.31
N ASP A 34 -6.43 -11.89 13.24
CA ASP A 34 -5.82 -11.92 11.90
C ASP A 34 -4.74 -10.84 11.72
N ASP A 35 -4.46 -10.04 12.76
CA ASP A 35 -3.55 -8.90 12.67
C ASP A 35 -2.10 -9.30 12.38
N TYR A 36 -1.46 -8.58 11.48
CA TYR A 36 -0.06 -8.75 11.11
C TYR A 36 0.63 -7.42 10.85
N VAL A 37 1.96 -7.44 10.89
CA VAL A 37 2.80 -6.34 10.44
C VAL A 37 3.45 -6.68 9.11
N VAL A 38 3.47 -5.72 8.19
CA VAL A 38 4.20 -5.82 6.90
C VAL A 38 5.66 -5.55 7.15
N GLY A 39 6.55 -6.33 6.54
CA GLY A 39 7.99 -6.12 6.56
C GLY A 39 8.59 -6.03 5.16
N LEU A 40 9.74 -5.39 5.09
CA LEU A 40 10.60 -5.31 3.91
C LEU A 40 12.03 -5.69 4.30
N ILE A 41 12.65 -6.52 3.47
CA ILE A 41 14.06 -6.89 3.58
C ILE A 41 14.73 -6.53 2.27
N LYS A 42 15.59 -5.51 2.31
CA LYS A 42 16.46 -5.16 1.18
C LYS A 42 17.73 -6.01 1.23
N LYS A 43 18.43 -6.08 0.10
CA LYS A 43 19.69 -6.82 0.00
C LYS A 43 20.66 -6.34 1.07
N ASP A 44 21.15 -7.28 1.88
CA ASP A 44 22.12 -7.05 2.97
C ASP A 44 21.65 -6.08 4.07
N GLU A 45 20.33 -5.80 4.15
CA GLU A 45 19.73 -4.95 5.17
C GLU A 45 18.90 -5.76 6.17
N LYS A 46 18.73 -5.23 7.39
CA LYS A 46 17.80 -5.79 8.36
C LYS A 46 16.37 -5.53 7.92
N GLU A 47 15.48 -6.45 8.31
CA GLU A 47 14.05 -6.24 8.12
C GLU A 47 13.57 -4.97 8.83
N PHE A 48 12.78 -4.17 8.12
CA PHE A 48 12.06 -3.03 8.69
C PHE A 48 10.58 -3.11 8.34
N HIS A 49 9.75 -2.37 9.07
CA HIS A 49 8.29 -2.41 8.93
C HIS A 49 7.79 -1.12 8.28
N PRO A 50 7.64 -1.05 6.94
CA PRO A 50 7.12 0.14 6.30
C PRO A 50 5.69 0.41 6.77
N THR A 51 5.41 1.69 7.05
CA THR A 51 4.02 2.15 7.20
C THR A 51 3.51 2.67 5.87
N TYR A 52 2.20 2.91 5.76
CA TYR A 52 1.65 3.58 4.58
C TYR A 52 2.32 4.94 4.31
N ILE A 53 2.91 5.62 5.30
CA ILE A 53 3.62 6.88 5.08
C ILE A 53 4.78 6.71 4.09
N ARG A 54 5.59 5.65 4.24
CA ARG A 54 6.69 5.38 3.30
C ARG A 54 6.15 5.11 1.89
N LEU A 55 5.10 4.31 1.79
CA LEU A 55 4.42 4.03 0.52
C LEU A 55 3.95 5.34 -0.14
N LEU A 56 3.30 6.23 0.62
CA LEU A 56 2.83 7.53 0.14
C LEU A 56 3.99 8.42 -0.34
N PHE A 57 5.09 8.51 0.41
CA PHE A 57 6.28 9.24 -0.05
C PHE A 57 6.81 8.70 -1.38
N ASP A 58 6.91 7.38 -1.48
CA ASP A 58 7.46 6.74 -2.66
C ASP A 58 6.55 6.90 -3.89
N LEU A 59 5.24 6.75 -3.73
CA LEU A 59 4.27 7.01 -4.80
C LEU A 59 4.32 8.47 -5.27
N TYR A 60 4.53 9.41 -4.35
CA TYR A 60 4.68 10.82 -4.69
C TYR A 60 5.93 11.06 -5.54
N ILE A 61 7.12 10.62 -5.10
CA ILE A 61 8.36 10.85 -5.88
C ILE A 61 8.36 10.13 -7.23
N LYS A 62 7.65 8.99 -7.34
CA LYS A 62 7.42 8.30 -8.61
C LYS A 62 6.56 9.13 -9.56
N ARG A 63 5.46 9.71 -9.07
CA ARG A 63 4.61 10.64 -9.83
C ARG A 63 5.40 11.84 -10.33
N GLU A 64 6.16 12.49 -9.44
CA GLU A 64 6.95 13.67 -9.79
C GLU A 64 8.09 13.36 -10.78
N SER A 65 8.69 12.17 -10.68
CA SER A 65 9.81 11.79 -11.55
C SER A 65 9.40 11.24 -12.91
N ASN A 66 8.20 10.66 -13.02
CA ASN A 66 7.67 10.17 -14.29
C ASN A 66 6.13 10.04 -14.23
N GLU A 67 5.45 11.08 -14.72
CA GLU A 67 4.00 11.14 -14.68
C GLU A 67 3.35 9.98 -15.47
N GLU A 68 3.80 9.69 -16.69
CA GLU A 68 3.20 8.66 -17.55
C GLU A 68 3.25 7.27 -16.90
N ASN A 69 4.41 6.87 -16.42
CA ASN A 69 4.57 5.58 -15.75
C ASN A 69 3.84 5.53 -14.41
N SER A 70 3.69 6.67 -13.73
CA SER A 70 2.90 6.74 -12.50
C SER A 70 1.43 6.45 -12.76
N LYS A 71 0.86 6.90 -13.89
CA LYS A 71 -0.54 6.59 -14.28
C LYS A 71 -0.77 5.09 -14.36
N LYS A 72 0.16 4.34 -14.96
CA LYS A 72 0.14 2.87 -15.03
C LYS A 72 0.19 2.24 -13.64
N LEU A 73 1.12 2.67 -12.80
CA LEU A 73 1.23 2.20 -11.41
C LEU A 73 -0.05 2.45 -10.60
N PHE A 74 -0.63 3.65 -10.70
CA PHE A 74 -1.87 3.98 -10.00
C PHE A 74 -3.07 3.20 -10.54
N GLY A 75 -3.12 2.90 -11.84
CA GLY A 75 -4.13 2.00 -12.41
C GLY A 75 -4.07 0.60 -11.80
N VAL A 76 -2.86 0.05 -11.64
CA VAL A 76 -2.67 -1.25 -10.95
C VAL A 76 -3.09 -1.18 -9.47
N LEU A 77 -2.86 -0.05 -8.79
CA LEU A 77 -3.31 0.12 -7.40
C LEU A 77 -4.84 0.19 -7.27
N GLU A 78 -5.55 0.74 -8.26
CA GLU A 78 -7.03 0.66 -8.32
C GLU A 78 -7.49 -0.80 -8.48
N GLU A 79 -6.84 -1.57 -9.35
CA GLU A 79 -7.14 -2.98 -9.51
C GLU A 79 -6.89 -3.80 -8.24
N ILE A 80 -5.84 -3.48 -7.50
CA ILE A 80 -5.54 -4.09 -6.19
C ILE A 80 -6.62 -3.71 -5.17
N TYR A 81 -7.06 -2.46 -5.15
CA TYR A 81 -8.17 -2.02 -4.30
C TYR A 81 -9.48 -2.78 -4.61
N ASP A 82 -9.71 -3.12 -5.87
CA ASP A 82 -10.84 -3.94 -6.32
C ASP A 82 -10.67 -5.46 -6.06
N GLY A 83 -9.56 -5.85 -5.41
CA GLY A 83 -9.32 -7.21 -4.95
C GLY A 83 -8.49 -8.08 -5.88
N LYS A 84 -7.93 -7.52 -6.96
CA LYS A 84 -6.99 -8.24 -7.82
C LYS A 84 -5.60 -8.35 -7.18
N GLY A 85 -4.88 -9.42 -7.50
CA GLY A 85 -3.50 -9.60 -7.04
C GLY A 85 -2.52 -8.77 -7.87
N PRO A 86 -1.43 -8.24 -7.27
CA PRO A 86 -0.31 -7.63 -8.00
C PRO A 86 0.24 -8.53 -9.12
N GLU A 87 0.11 -9.85 -8.96
CA GLU A 87 0.72 -10.87 -9.84
C GLU A 87 0.23 -10.81 -11.27
N LEU A 88 -0.99 -10.30 -11.48
CA LEU A 88 -1.57 -10.10 -12.80
C LEU A 88 -0.79 -9.05 -13.61
N HIS A 89 -0.03 -8.18 -12.93
CA HIS A 89 0.62 -7.01 -13.52
C HIS A 89 2.15 -7.03 -13.38
N ILE A 90 2.75 -8.08 -12.80
CA ILE A 90 4.19 -8.08 -12.46
C ILE A 90 5.10 -7.85 -13.65
N GLN A 91 4.78 -8.43 -14.80
CA GLN A 91 5.61 -8.24 -16.00
C GLN A 91 5.55 -6.80 -16.53
N GLU A 92 4.45 -6.09 -16.33
CA GLU A 92 4.34 -4.68 -16.66
C GLU A 92 5.06 -3.81 -15.63
N LEU A 93 4.81 -4.06 -14.33
CA LEU A 93 5.43 -3.32 -13.23
C LEU A 93 6.96 -3.37 -13.28
N ARG A 94 7.54 -4.50 -13.70
CA ARG A 94 9.00 -4.65 -13.87
C ARG A 94 9.59 -3.82 -15.01
N LYS A 95 8.80 -3.49 -16.02
CA LYS A 95 9.23 -2.67 -17.16
C LYS A 95 9.17 -1.18 -16.83
N ILE A 96 8.45 -0.81 -15.77
CA ILE A 96 8.37 0.57 -15.33
C ILE A 96 9.67 0.95 -14.62
N ASN A 97 10.33 1.98 -15.14
CA ASN A 97 11.48 2.59 -14.48
C ASN A 97 11.12 4.00 -14.01
N PHE A 98 11.33 4.26 -12.72
CA PHE A 98 11.18 5.59 -12.12
C PHE A 98 12.57 6.17 -11.80
N PRO A 99 12.88 7.40 -12.25
CA PRO A 99 14.14 8.06 -11.91
C PRO A 99 14.30 8.28 -10.39
N MET A 100 13.20 8.52 -9.68
CA MET A 100 13.17 8.63 -8.22
C MET A 100 12.23 7.60 -7.63
N GLN A 101 12.76 6.72 -6.78
CA GLN A 101 12.00 5.69 -6.08
C GLN A 101 12.73 5.27 -4.80
N LEU A 102 11.97 4.90 -3.77
CA LEU A 102 12.49 4.23 -2.58
C LEU A 102 12.52 2.71 -2.78
N ASP A 103 11.46 2.16 -3.39
CA ASP A 103 11.27 0.73 -3.62
C ASP A 103 10.72 0.50 -5.06
N GLU A 104 10.85 -0.70 -5.63
CA GLU A 104 10.38 -0.98 -6.99
C GLU A 104 8.84 -0.91 -7.10
N ALA A 105 8.30 -0.60 -8.29
CA ALA A 105 6.86 -0.54 -8.51
C ALA A 105 6.12 -1.83 -8.09
N GLU A 106 6.70 -3.00 -8.40
CA GLU A 106 6.16 -4.30 -7.97
C GLU A 106 6.16 -4.47 -6.44
N VAL A 107 7.17 -3.96 -5.75
CA VAL A 107 7.27 -4.00 -4.28
C VAL A 107 6.19 -3.11 -3.67
N ASN A 108 5.99 -1.90 -4.21
CA ASN A 108 4.96 -0.97 -3.74
C ASN A 108 3.56 -1.56 -3.87
N CYS A 109 3.27 -2.28 -4.97
CA CYS A 109 1.97 -2.93 -5.17
C CYS A 109 1.70 -4.03 -4.12
N HIS A 110 2.69 -4.86 -3.80
CA HIS A 110 2.56 -5.87 -2.75
C HIS A 110 2.41 -5.25 -1.37
N VAL A 111 3.21 -4.23 -1.04
CA VAL A 111 3.10 -3.51 0.22
C VAL A 111 1.73 -2.83 0.34
N ALA A 112 1.25 -2.19 -0.73
CA ALA A 112 -0.08 -1.57 -0.75
C ALA A 112 -1.18 -2.61 -0.51
N GLN A 113 -1.15 -3.75 -1.21
CA GLN A 113 -2.11 -4.84 -1.02
C GLN A 113 -2.12 -5.31 0.44
N LEU A 114 -0.95 -5.57 1.02
CA LEU A 114 -0.86 -6.04 2.40
C LEU A 114 -1.32 -4.98 3.41
N LEU A 115 -1.06 -3.70 3.18
CA LEU A 115 -1.57 -2.63 4.04
C LEU A 115 -3.09 -2.46 3.91
N MET A 116 -3.66 -2.65 2.72
CA MET A 116 -5.11 -2.66 2.51
C MET A 116 -5.79 -3.84 3.20
N ILE A 117 -5.22 -5.04 3.08
CA ILE A 117 -5.75 -6.23 3.76
C ILE A 117 -5.67 -6.07 5.29
N GLU A 118 -4.59 -5.48 5.82
CA GLU A 118 -4.46 -5.17 7.25
C GLU A 118 -5.62 -4.26 7.72
N GLN A 119 -5.97 -3.25 6.94
CA GLN A 119 -7.11 -2.39 7.25
C GLN A 119 -8.44 -3.15 7.28
N ASP A 120 -8.64 -4.05 6.32
CA ASP A 120 -9.86 -4.86 6.25
C ASP A 120 -9.97 -5.85 7.42
N PHE A 121 -8.84 -6.44 7.86
CA PHE A 121 -8.80 -7.35 9.02
C PHE A 121 -9.04 -6.60 10.32
N ASN A 122 -8.36 -5.48 10.53
CA ASN A 122 -8.34 -4.79 11.82
C ASN A 122 -9.48 -3.80 12.02
N PHE A 123 -10.15 -3.35 10.95
CA PHE A 123 -11.20 -2.34 11.02
C PHE A 123 -12.48 -2.71 10.26
N GLY A 124 -12.61 -3.98 9.83
CA GLY A 124 -13.80 -4.51 9.17
C GLY A 124 -14.99 -4.74 10.12
N PRO A 125 -16.09 -5.36 9.63
CA PRO A 125 -17.32 -5.56 10.39
C PRO A 125 -17.13 -6.33 11.72
N GLY A 126 -16.15 -7.23 11.81
CA GLY A 126 -15.85 -7.97 13.04
C GLY A 126 -14.99 -7.23 14.07
N ALA A 127 -14.44 -6.05 13.73
CA ALA A 127 -13.45 -5.38 14.56
C ALA A 127 -14.07 -4.65 15.78
N PRO A 128 -13.37 -4.60 16.93
CA PRO A 128 -13.77 -3.80 18.09
C PRO A 128 -13.93 -2.31 17.77
N LYS A 129 -13.11 -1.81 16.84
CA LYS A 129 -13.18 -0.44 16.31
C LYS A 129 -13.34 -0.49 14.80
N ARG A 130 -14.56 -0.25 14.33
CA ARG A 130 -14.87 -0.27 12.90
C ARG A 130 -14.39 0.99 12.19
N SER A 131 -13.97 0.83 10.94
CA SER A 131 -13.79 1.96 10.03
C SER A 131 -15.12 2.68 9.78
N LYS A 132 -15.05 3.97 9.48
CA LYS A 132 -16.20 4.74 8.95
C LYS A 132 -16.34 4.60 7.43
N LEU A 133 -15.39 3.91 6.79
CA LEU A 133 -15.35 3.65 5.36
C LEU A 133 -15.68 2.19 5.11
N ASP A 134 -16.33 1.93 3.98
CA ASP A 134 -16.70 0.59 3.55
C ASP A 134 -16.34 0.44 2.05
N PRO A 135 -15.28 -0.32 1.72
CA PRO A 135 -14.47 -1.15 2.63
C PRO A 135 -13.45 -0.34 3.47
N PRO A 136 -12.95 -0.88 4.60
CA PRO A 136 -11.93 -0.23 5.42
C PRO A 136 -10.67 0.20 4.66
N ARG A 137 -10.21 -0.63 3.71
CA ARG A 137 -9.07 -0.33 2.82
C ARG A 137 -9.21 0.96 1.99
N GLU A 138 -10.43 1.50 1.87
CA GLU A 138 -10.66 2.80 1.24
C GLU A 138 -9.91 3.92 1.95
N TYR A 139 -9.60 3.77 3.25
CA TYR A 139 -8.82 4.76 3.99
C TYR A 139 -7.47 5.01 3.33
N LEU A 140 -6.68 3.96 3.09
CA LEU A 140 -5.41 4.08 2.39
C LEU A 140 -5.61 4.53 0.94
N MET A 141 -6.61 3.95 0.26
CA MET A 141 -6.81 4.22 -1.17
C MET A 141 -7.12 5.70 -1.45
N ARG A 142 -7.86 6.39 -0.57
CA ARG A 142 -8.09 7.84 -0.73
C ARG A 142 -6.81 8.66 -0.67
N PHE A 143 -5.82 8.27 0.14
CA PHE A 143 -4.51 8.96 0.15
C PHE A 143 -3.71 8.65 -1.11
N ILE A 144 -3.74 7.40 -1.60
CA ILE A 144 -3.12 7.02 -2.87
C ILE A 144 -3.71 7.86 -4.01
N ARG A 145 -5.04 7.99 -4.07
CA ARG A 145 -5.73 8.84 -5.06
C ARG A 145 -5.40 10.31 -4.87
N TRP A 146 -5.29 10.81 -3.64
CA TRP A 146 -4.87 12.19 -3.40
C TRP A 146 -3.47 12.47 -3.97
N ILE A 147 -2.54 11.51 -3.85
CA ILE A 147 -1.25 11.61 -4.54
C ILE A 147 -1.44 11.52 -6.04
N ALA A 148 -2.15 10.54 -6.56
CA ALA A 148 -2.34 10.40 -8.01
C ALA A 148 -2.94 11.66 -8.67
N ALA A 149 -3.77 12.43 -7.96
CA ALA A 149 -4.41 13.64 -8.48
C ALA A 149 -3.45 14.78 -8.83
N GLY A 150 -2.21 14.80 -8.30
CA GLY A 150 -1.26 15.87 -8.63
C GLY A 150 -1.55 17.25 -8.03
N ASP A 151 -2.73 17.45 -7.43
CA ASP A 151 -3.28 18.78 -7.13
C ASP A 151 -2.88 19.36 -5.76
N THR A 152 -2.01 18.68 -5.02
CA THR A 152 -1.66 19.01 -3.63
C THR A 152 -0.21 18.66 -3.31
N GLN A 153 0.46 19.52 -2.53
CA GLN A 153 1.81 19.29 -2.02
C GLN A 153 1.87 18.11 -1.04
N ILE A 154 3.00 17.38 -1.08
CA ILE A 154 3.22 16.21 -0.23
C ILE A 154 3.08 16.50 1.26
N ASP A 155 3.55 17.65 1.74
CA ASP A 155 3.52 18.03 3.15
C ASP A 155 2.10 17.98 3.73
N ARG A 156 1.12 18.45 2.96
CA ARG A 156 -0.29 18.46 3.37
C ARG A 156 -0.86 17.05 3.41
N ILE A 157 -0.51 16.21 2.44
CA ILE A 157 -0.96 14.81 2.36
C ILE A 157 -0.39 14.03 3.53
N ILE A 158 0.92 14.14 3.77
CA ILE A 158 1.63 13.42 4.84
C ILE A 158 1.22 13.93 6.21
N PHE A 159 1.04 15.24 6.40
CA PHE A 159 0.53 15.79 7.65
C PHE A 159 -0.86 15.22 8.00
N ALA A 160 -1.75 15.11 7.01
CA ALA A 160 -3.06 14.50 7.20
C ALA A 160 -2.95 13.00 7.53
N ALA A 161 -2.11 12.27 6.79
CA ALA A 161 -1.93 10.82 6.95
C ALA A 161 -1.28 10.47 8.31
N ALA A 162 -0.16 11.11 8.65
CA ALA A 162 0.61 10.83 9.86
C ALA A 162 -0.02 11.43 11.13
N GLY A 163 -0.55 12.64 11.03
CA GLY A 163 -1.17 13.35 12.16
C GLY A 163 -2.53 12.79 12.56
N ARG A 164 -3.13 11.90 11.75
CA ARG A 164 -4.47 11.31 11.94
C ARG A 164 -5.56 12.35 12.19
N LYS A 165 -5.32 13.60 11.80
CA LYS A 165 -6.20 14.73 12.13
C LYS A 165 -7.50 14.66 11.33
N TYR A 166 -7.42 14.29 10.05
CA TYR A 166 -8.59 14.11 9.18
C TYR A 166 -8.29 13.05 8.10
N PRO A 167 -9.29 12.24 7.69
CA PRO A 167 -9.15 11.34 6.54
C PRO A 167 -8.90 12.14 5.25
N ALA A 168 -8.35 11.49 4.23
CA ALA A 168 -8.25 12.10 2.91
C ALA A 168 -9.63 12.61 2.41
N PRO A 169 -9.68 13.76 1.72
CA PRO A 169 -10.93 14.38 1.28
C PRO A 169 -11.86 13.44 0.50
N ARG A 170 -13.17 13.61 0.67
CA ARG A 170 -14.19 12.74 0.05
C ARG A 170 -14.09 12.71 -1.48
N LYS A 171 -13.62 13.79 -2.14
CA LYS A 171 -13.45 13.82 -3.61
C LYS A 171 -12.49 12.73 -4.14
N TYR A 172 -11.63 12.18 -3.29
CA TYR A 172 -10.74 11.07 -3.64
C TYR A 172 -11.34 9.68 -3.33
N SER A 173 -12.64 9.59 -3.02
CA SER A 173 -13.35 8.30 -2.86
C SER A 173 -13.63 7.60 -4.19
N THR A 174 -13.50 8.32 -5.31
CA THR A 174 -13.69 7.78 -6.65
C THR A 174 -12.34 7.61 -7.35
N PRO A 175 -12.18 6.59 -8.21
CA PRO A 175 -10.99 6.44 -9.04
C PRO A 175 -10.70 7.70 -9.85
N ILE A 176 -9.42 7.99 -10.04
CA ILE A 176 -9.00 9.06 -10.94
C ILE A 176 -9.10 8.56 -12.37
N ARG A 177 -9.73 9.36 -13.22
CA ARG A 177 -9.74 9.13 -14.66
C ARG A 177 -8.56 9.88 -15.25
N TYR A 178 -7.63 9.15 -15.82
CA TYR A 178 -6.60 9.74 -16.66
C TYR A 178 -7.23 9.99 -18.04
N GLU A 179 -7.15 11.24 -18.50
CA GLU A 179 -7.49 11.63 -19.88
C GLU A 179 -6.46 11.07 -20.87
#